data_AF-A0A7S2Z8A0-F1
#
_entry.id   AF-A0A7S2Z8A0-F1
#
_cell.length_a   1.000
_cell.length_b   1.000
_cell.length_c   1.000
_cell.angle_alpha   90.00
_cell.angle_beta   90.00
_cell.angle_gamma   90.00
#
_symmetry.space_group_name_H-M   'P 1'
#
loop_
_entity.id
_entity.type
_entity.pdbx_description
1 polymer ?
#
loop_
_entity_poly.entity_id
_entity_poly.type
_entity_poly.pdbx_seq_one_letter_code
_entity_poly.pdbx_strand_id
1 'polypeptide(L)'
;GGDQPAPAPQGEAGAGIPEFWAYCLRNNDVVGELITEKDDDVLRYLKDIRYELLGADEPVKKDGDGDDGADEEEDEADEEEPMGFKLYFEFEKGNPYFENDVLEKTYLMVDEDEGILEKSVGSTILWRPGKNVTVKTMRKKNVTVK
;
A
#
# COMPACT_ATOMS: atom_id res chain seq x y z
N GLY A 1 -38.21 -27.04 -9.33
CA GLY A 1 -37.95 -25.67 -9.81
C GLY A 1 -36.52 -25.37 -9.46
N GLY A 2 -35.66 -25.26 -10.48
CA GLY A 2 -34.25 -24.93 -10.28
C GLY A 2 -34.13 -23.46 -9.95
N ASP A 3 -33.42 -23.15 -8.86
CA ASP A 3 -32.98 -21.81 -8.53
C ASP A 3 -31.89 -21.43 -9.55
N GLN A 4 -32.27 -20.64 -10.55
CA GLN A 4 -31.34 -20.07 -11.50
C GLN A 4 -30.77 -18.80 -10.85
N PRO A 5 -29.44 -18.69 -10.67
CA PRO A 5 -28.86 -17.47 -10.11
C PRO A 5 -29.23 -16.28 -11.00
N ALA A 6 -29.63 -15.19 -10.36
CA ALA A 6 -29.98 -13.95 -11.03
C ALA A 6 -28.83 -13.47 -11.93
N PRO A 7 -29.11 -12.92 -13.12
CA PRO A 7 -28.06 -12.43 -14.00
C PRO A 7 -27.29 -11.30 -13.33
N ALA A 8 -25.96 -11.39 -13.34
CA ALA A 8 -25.09 -10.31 -12.92
C ALA A 8 -25.39 -9.04 -13.74
N PRO A 9 -25.36 -7.84 -13.12
CA PRO A 9 -25.57 -6.59 -13.84
C PRO A 9 -24.49 -6.43 -14.92
N GLN A 10 -24.93 -6.38 -16.18
CA GLN A 10 -24.06 -6.15 -17.33
C GLN A 10 -23.74 -4.64 -17.37
N GLY A 11 -22.58 -4.28 -16.80
CA GLY A 11 -22.00 -2.93 -16.92
C GLY A 11 -21.53 -2.66 -18.35
N GLU A 12 -21.71 -1.42 -18.80
CA GLU A 12 -21.36 -0.95 -20.15
C GLU A 12 -19.91 -1.28 -20.52
N ALA A 13 -19.72 -1.85 -21.72
CA ALA A 13 -18.43 -2.27 -22.26
C ALA A 13 -17.50 -1.06 -22.48
N GLY A 14 -16.78 -0.67 -21.43
CA GLY A 14 -15.82 0.44 -21.44
C GLY A 14 -15.62 1.11 -20.08
N ALA A 15 -16.58 0.97 -19.15
CA ALA A 15 -16.41 1.45 -17.78
C ALA A 15 -15.86 0.32 -16.90
N GLY A 16 -14.71 0.52 -16.25
CA GLY A 16 -14.20 -0.40 -15.23
C GLY A 16 -15.21 -0.60 -14.10
N ILE A 17 -15.04 -1.65 -13.29
CA ILE A 17 -15.92 -1.94 -12.16
C ILE A 17 -15.80 -0.78 -11.14
N PRO A 18 -16.87 0.00 -10.89
CA PRO A 18 -16.81 1.10 -9.93
C PRO A 18 -16.45 0.61 -8.52
N GLU A 19 -15.63 1.38 -7.81
CA GLU A 19 -15.24 1.10 -6.42
C GLU A 19 -14.59 -0.29 -6.20
N PHE A 20 -14.10 -0.95 -7.26
CA PHE A 20 -13.55 -2.31 -7.21
C PHE A 20 -12.58 -2.52 -6.03
N TRP A 21 -11.56 -1.67 -5.91
CA TRP A 21 -10.57 -1.79 -4.83
C TRP A 21 -11.13 -1.50 -3.44
N ALA A 22 -12.05 -0.53 -3.32
CA ALA A 22 -12.71 -0.27 -2.04
C ALA A 22 -13.51 -1.51 -1.58
N TYR A 23 -14.21 -2.17 -2.50
CA TYR A 23 -14.92 -3.43 -2.21
C TYR A 23 -13.95 -4.56 -1.88
N CYS A 24 -12.85 -4.71 -2.62
CA CYS A 24 -11.83 -5.73 -2.32
C CYS A 24 -11.24 -5.57 -0.92
N LEU A 25 -10.86 -4.34 -0.54
CA LEU A 25 -10.25 -4.08 0.77
C LEU A 25 -11.24 -4.22 1.93
N ARG A 26 -12.50 -3.80 1.77
CA ARG A 26 -13.54 -3.96 2.81
C ARG A 26 -13.89 -5.40 3.10
N ASN A 27 -13.91 -6.24 2.08
CA ASN A 27 -14.26 -7.65 2.21
C ASN A 27 -13.04 -8.54 2.48
N ASN A 28 -11.85 -7.97 2.62
CA ASN A 28 -10.69 -8.71 3.07
C ASN A 28 -10.78 -8.93 4.59
N ASP A 29 -10.63 -10.18 5.04
CA ASP A 29 -10.84 -10.57 6.45
C ASP A 29 -9.98 -9.78 7.44
N VAL A 30 -8.77 -9.36 7.05
CA VAL A 30 -7.84 -8.68 7.95
C VAL A 30 -7.92 -7.17 7.79
N VAL A 31 -7.86 -6.69 6.54
CA VAL A 31 -7.85 -5.24 6.26
C VAL A 31 -9.22 -4.62 6.49
N GLY A 32 -10.30 -5.35 6.19
CA GLY A 32 -11.67 -4.87 6.34
C GLY A 32 -12.01 -4.47 7.77
N GLU A 33 -11.49 -5.20 8.78
CA GLU A 33 -11.67 -4.87 10.19
C GLU A 33 -10.97 -3.57 10.62
N LEU A 34 -9.96 -3.13 9.86
CA LEU A 34 -9.19 -1.91 10.13
C LEU A 34 -9.77 -0.68 9.44
N ILE A 35 -10.65 -0.87 8.46
CA ILE A 35 -11.28 0.21 7.69
C ILE A 35 -12.48 0.76 8.48
N THR A 36 -12.49 2.06 8.73
CA THR A 36 -13.63 2.74 9.36
C THR A 36 -14.57 3.37 8.33
N GLU A 37 -15.78 3.73 8.74
CA GLU A 37 -16.73 4.46 7.91
C GLU A 37 -16.16 5.77 7.32
N LYS A 38 -15.13 6.36 7.94
CA LYS A 38 -14.48 7.57 7.41
C LYS A 38 -13.50 7.26 6.29
N ASP A 39 -12.86 6.11 6.34
CA ASP A 39 -11.90 5.66 5.32
C ASP A 39 -12.64 5.23 4.05
N ASP A 40 -13.88 4.74 4.22
CA ASP A 40 -14.74 4.30 3.14
C ASP A 40 -14.91 5.31 2.01
N ASP A 41 -15.19 6.57 2.36
CA ASP A 41 -15.39 7.60 1.34
C ASP A 41 -14.09 7.95 0.60
N VAL A 42 -12.94 7.81 1.26
CA VAL A 42 -11.61 8.05 0.67
C VAL A 42 -11.27 6.91 -0.29
N LEU A 43 -11.48 5.66 0.15
CA LEU A 43 -11.14 4.46 -0.62
C LEU A 43 -11.93 4.33 -1.92
N ARG A 44 -13.10 4.97 -2.05
CA ARG A 44 -13.84 5.02 -3.34
C ARG A 44 -13.02 5.64 -4.48
N TYR A 45 -12.05 6.48 -4.15
CA TYR A 45 -11.18 7.14 -5.12
C TYR A 45 -9.93 6.31 -5.44
N LEU A 46 -9.70 5.17 -4.79
CA LEU A 46 -8.58 4.28 -5.08
C LEU A 46 -8.81 3.59 -6.42
N LYS A 47 -7.88 3.78 -7.36
CA LYS A 47 -7.92 3.28 -8.74
C LYS A 47 -7.03 2.07 -8.95
N ASP A 48 -5.90 2.00 -8.27
CA ASP A 48 -4.97 0.89 -8.40
C ASP A 48 -4.16 0.64 -7.13
N ILE A 49 -3.76 -0.62 -6.93
CA ILE A 49 -2.76 -1.01 -5.93
C ILE A 49 -1.69 -1.82 -6.66
N ARG A 50 -0.46 -1.30 -6.69
CA ARG A 50 0.70 -1.97 -7.26
C ARG A 50 1.73 -2.25 -6.18
N TYR A 51 2.61 -3.20 -6.43
CA TYR A 51 3.74 -3.48 -5.56
C TYR A 51 5.04 -3.64 -6.36
N GLU A 52 6.16 -3.47 -5.67
CA GLU A 52 7.52 -3.64 -6.16
C GLU A 52 8.34 -4.32 -5.06
N LEU A 53 9.11 -5.35 -5.42
CA LEU A 53 10.06 -6.00 -4.51
C LEU A 53 11.37 -5.22 -4.51
N LEU A 54 12.00 -5.08 -3.34
CA LEU A 54 13.27 -4.42 -3.12
C LEU A 54 14.32 -5.49 -2.76
N GLY A 55 15.52 -5.40 -3.33
CA GLY A 55 16.61 -6.33 -3.06
C GLY A 55 16.45 -7.73 -3.68
N ALA A 56 15.54 -7.92 -4.66
CA ALA A 56 15.45 -9.19 -5.38
C ALA A 56 16.73 -9.40 -6.21
N ASP A 57 17.51 -10.42 -5.86
CA ASP A 57 18.79 -10.78 -6.49
C ASP A 57 18.82 -10.48 -7.99
N GLU A 58 19.67 -9.55 -8.44
CA GLU A 58 20.15 -9.66 -9.82
C GLU A 58 20.85 -11.03 -9.92
N PRO A 59 20.56 -11.85 -10.95
CA PRO A 59 21.22 -13.13 -11.09
C PRO A 59 22.72 -12.88 -11.21
N VAL A 60 23.44 -13.17 -10.12
CA VAL A 60 24.90 -13.13 -10.07
C VAL A 60 25.38 -13.96 -11.24
N LYS A 61 25.98 -13.31 -12.24
CA LYS A 61 26.55 -13.97 -13.41
C LYS A 61 27.74 -14.79 -12.93
N LYS A 62 27.50 -15.97 -12.35
CA LYS A 62 28.53 -16.93 -11.96
C LYS A 62 28.85 -17.83 -13.14
N ASP A 63 29.23 -17.21 -14.25
CA ASP A 63 29.90 -17.87 -15.37
C ASP A 63 31.31 -17.28 -15.47
N GLY A 64 32.18 -17.72 -14.56
CA GLY A 64 33.58 -17.31 -14.51
C GLY A 64 34.43 -18.40 -13.89
N ASP A 65 34.91 -19.30 -14.74
CA ASP A 65 35.92 -20.33 -14.47
C ASP A 65 37.13 -19.70 -13.74
N GLY A 66 37.60 -20.35 -12.67
CA GLY A 66 38.44 -19.73 -11.65
C GLY A 66 39.84 -19.29 -12.08
N ASP A 67 40.40 -18.35 -11.31
CA ASP A 67 41.83 -18.10 -11.22
C ASP A 67 42.18 -17.81 -9.75
N ASP A 68 42.92 -18.73 -9.13
CA ASP A 68 43.46 -18.63 -7.78
C ASP A 68 44.51 -17.51 -7.72
N GLY A 69 44.24 -16.40 -7.02
CA GLY A 69 45.29 -15.39 -6.87
C GLY A 69 44.98 -14.11 -6.10
N ALA A 70 45.02 -14.21 -4.77
CA ALA A 70 45.53 -13.21 -3.82
C ALA A 70 44.79 -11.86 -3.62
N ASP A 71 44.44 -11.65 -2.35
CA ASP A 71 44.55 -10.39 -1.59
C ASP A 71 43.79 -9.18 -2.15
N GLU A 72 42.50 -9.09 -1.81
CA GLU A 72 41.81 -7.81 -1.71
C GLU A 72 41.12 -7.78 -0.34
N GLU A 73 41.58 -6.87 0.53
CA GLU A 73 40.83 -6.43 1.69
C GLU A 73 39.53 -5.79 1.16
N GLU A 74 38.47 -6.59 1.05
CA GLU A 74 37.11 -6.13 0.79
C GLU A 74 36.60 -5.40 2.04
N ASP A 75 37.09 -4.18 2.25
CA ASP A 75 36.38 -3.13 2.99
C ASP A 75 35.23 -2.62 2.11
N GLU A 76 34.39 -3.55 1.62
CA GLU A 76 33.06 -3.22 1.13
C GLU A 76 32.21 -3.16 2.38
N ALA A 77 31.93 -1.95 2.86
CA ALA A 77 30.73 -1.77 3.66
C ALA A 77 29.59 -2.23 2.76
N ASP A 78 29.19 -3.49 2.91
CA ASP A 78 28.01 -4.07 2.31
C ASP A 78 26.87 -3.11 2.67
N GLU A 79 26.58 -2.15 1.78
CA GLU A 79 25.28 -1.53 1.72
C GLU A 79 24.36 -2.64 1.20
N GLU A 80 24.11 -3.67 2.03
CA GLU A 80 23.12 -4.72 1.77
C GLU A 80 21.87 -3.97 1.30
N GLU A 81 21.57 -4.09 0.01
CA GLU A 81 20.43 -3.41 -0.56
C GLU A 81 19.22 -3.85 0.25
N PRO A 82 18.51 -2.92 0.91
CA PRO A 82 17.55 -3.30 1.92
C PRO A 82 16.43 -4.10 1.27
N MET A 83 16.30 -5.36 1.67
CA MET A 83 15.26 -6.25 1.19
C MET A 83 13.88 -5.76 1.62
N GLY A 84 12.85 -6.09 0.86
CA GLY A 84 11.47 -5.85 1.26
C GLY A 84 10.55 -5.54 0.08
N PHE A 85 9.52 -4.75 0.33
CA PHE A 85 8.57 -4.40 -0.73
C PHE A 85 7.95 -3.03 -0.51
N LYS A 86 7.53 -2.43 -1.62
CA LYS A 86 6.86 -1.14 -1.66
C LYS A 86 5.50 -1.29 -2.31
N LEU A 87 4.48 -0.74 -1.67
CA LEU A 87 3.12 -0.62 -2.17
C LEU A 87 2.87 0.78 -2.71
N TYR A 88 2.16 0.86 -3.83
CA TYR A 88 1.71 2.08 -4.46
C TYR A 88 0.19 2.07 -4.53
N PHE A 89 -0.44 3.05 -3.90
CA PHE A 89 -1.89 3.25 -3.91
C PHE A 89 -2.20 4.46 -4.80
N GLU A 90 -2.72 4.20 -5.99
CA GLU A 90 -3.05 5.24 -6.97
C GLU A 90 -4.50 5.71 -6.78
N PHE A 91 -4.68 7.00 -6.54
CA PHE A 91 -5.97 7.64 -6.33
C PHE A 91 -6.38 8.46 -7.55
N GLU A 92 -7.69 8.66 -7.68
CA GLU A 92 -8.24 9.54 -8.71
C GLU A 92 -7.63 10.95 -8.62
N LYS A 93 -7.16 11.44 -9.76
CA LYS A 93 -6.65 12.79 -9.87
C LYS A 93 -7.73 13.79 -9.49
N GLY A 94 -7.39 14.68 -8.55
CA GLY A 94 -8.34 15.68 -8.04
C GLY A 94 -9.34 15.14 -7.02
N ASN A 95 -9.08 13.98 -6.41
CA ASN A 95 -9.88 13.50 -5.28
C ASN A 95 -10.04 14.61 -4.20
N PRO A 96 -11.21 14.65 -3.52
CA PRO A 96 -11.55 15.77 -2.65
C PRO A 96 -10.91 15.70 -1.26
N TYR A 97 -10.06 14.71 -0.98
CA TYR A 97 -9.50 14.47 0.35
C TYR A 97 -8.07 14.94 0.50
N PHE A 98 -7.22 14.67 -0.48
CA PHE A 98 -5.81 15.06 -0.47
C PHE A 98 -5.32 15.39 -1.88
N GLU A 99 -4.12 15.94 -1.97
CA GLU A 99 -3.51 16.36 -3.24
C GLU A 99 -2.67 15.27 -3.91
N ASN A 100 -2.25 14.25 -3.18
CA ASN A 100 -1.50 13.13 -3.72
C ASN A 100 -2.31 12.37 -4.79
N ASP A 101 -1.68 12.10 -5.93
CA ASP A 101 -2.20 11.15 -6.92
C ASP A 101 -1.79 9.71 -6.56
N VAL A 102 -0.62 9.53 -5.91
CA VAL A 102 -0.14 8.22 -5.43
C VAL A 102 0.33 8.35 -3.98
N LEU A 103 -0.08 7.40 -3.13
CA LEU A 103 0.48 7.19 -1.81
C LEU A 103 1.36 5.95 -1.83
N GLU A 104 2.53 6.03 -1.21
CA GLU A 104 3.51 4.97 -1.18
C GLU A 104 3.68 4.44 0.24
N LYS A 105 3.90 3.13 0.36
CA LYS A 105 4.24 2.48 1.62
C LYS A 105 5.34 1.46 1.41
N THR A 106 6.50 1.70 2.00
CA THR A 106 7.66 0.81 1.94
C THR A 106 7.80 0.04 3.25
N TYR A 107 8.03 -1.26 3.14
CA TYR A 107 8.37 -2.17 4.23
C TYR A 107 9.76 -2.73 3.93
N LEU A 108 10.74 -2.39 4.78
CA LEU A 108 12.10 -2.93 4.73
C LEU A 108 12.19 -4.09 5.71
N MET A 109 12.67 -5.22 5.22
CA MET A 109 12.71 -6.50 5.91
C MET A 109 14.16 -6.83 6.24
N VAL A 110 14.38 -7.38 7.45
CA VAL A 110 15.70 -7.93 7.82
C VAL A 110 15.91 -9.28 7.13
N ASP A 111 14.84 -10.07 7.05
CA ASP A 111 14.82 -11.40 6.45
C ASP A 111 13.39 -11.64 5.92
N GLU A 112 13.27 -11.94 4.62
CA GLU A 112 11.98 -12.21 3.97
C GLU A 112 11.39 -13.57 4.38
N ASP A 113 12.24 -14.59 4.56
CA ASP A 113 11.83 -15.95 4.91
C ASP A 113 11.30 -16.03 6.35
N GLU A 114 11.92 -15.27 7.27
CA GLU A 114 11.46 -15.15 8.66
C GLU A 114 10.34 -14.11 8.85
N GLY A 115 10.09 -13.25 7.85
CA GLY A 115 9.05 -12.23 7.90
C GLY A 115 9.33 -11.11 8.91
N ILE A 116 10.60 -10.82 9.19
CA ILE A 116 11.00 -9.82 10.20
C ILE A 116 11.04 -8.42 9.57
N LEU A 117 10.15 -7.55 10.02
CA LEU A 117 10.09 -6.15 9.58
C LEU A 117 11.11 -5.28 10.34
N GLU A 118 12.02 -4.63 9.60
CA GLU A 118 12.95 -3.66 10.16
C GLU A 118 12.31 -2.26 10.26
N LYS A 119 11.75 -1.79 9.15
CA LYS A 119 11.30 -0.40 9.00
C LYS A 119 10.08 -0.30 8.09
N SER A 120 9.17 0.62 8.43
CA SER A 120 8.03 0.95 7.59
C SER A 120 7.98 2.46 7.35
N VAL A 121 8.06 2.88 6.09
CA VAL A 121 8.04 4.29 5.65
C VAL A 121 6.82 4.52 4.77
N GLY A 122 6.13 5.65 4.95
CA GLY A 122 4.97 5.99 4.13
C GLY A 122 4.99 7.44 3.68
N SER A 123 4.28 7.74 2.59
CA SER A 123 4.11 9.11 2.12
C SER A 123 3.45 9.99 3.17
N THR A 124 3.87 11.26 3.21
CA THR A 124 3.07 12.30 3.88
C THR A 124 1.82 12.56 3.05
N ILE A 125 0.65 12.41 3.67
CA ILE A 125 -0.62 12.71 3.03
C ILE A 125 -0.88 14.22 3.08
N LEU A 126 -1.00 14.83 1.92
CA LEU A 126 -1.28 16.24 1.73
C LEU A 126 -2.79 16.49 1.82
N TRP A 127 -3.33 16.36 3.03
CA TRP A 127 -4.76 16.53 3.29
C TRP A 127 -5.25 17.91 2.89
N ARG A 128 -6.39 17.94 2.19
CA ARG A 128 -7.12 19.17 1.96
C ARG A 128 -7.75 19.69 3.27
N PRO A 129 -8.05 20.99 3.37
CA PRO A 129 -8.62 21.57 4.59
C PRO A 129 -9.87 20.85 5.08
N GLY A 130 -9.85 20.37 6.33
CA GLY A 130 -10.98 19.66 6.95
C GLY A 130 -11.25 18.25 6.44
N LYS A 131 -10.34 17.68 5.63
CA LYS A 131 -10.50 16.36 5.00
C LYS A 131 -9.61 15.27 5.55
N ASN A 132 -8.77 15.59 6.53
CA ASN A 132 -7.99 14.59 7.24
C ASN A 132 -8.94 13.65 8.00
N VAL A 133 -9.04 12.39 7.55
CA VAL A 133 -9.93 11.38 8.16
C VAL A 133 -9.28 10.66 9.33
N THR A 134 -7.96 10.77 9.52
CA THR A 134 -7.20 10.07 10.56
C THR A 134 -7.25 10.76 11.93
N VAL A 135 -7.74 12.01 11.99
CA VAL A 135 -7.87 12.73 13.26
C VAL A 135 -9.05 12.20 14.09
N LYS A 136 -8.77 11.82 15.35
CA LYS A 136 -9.81 11.50 16.33
C LYS A 136 -10.45 12.78 16.85
N THR A 137 -11.68 13.06 16.42
CA THR A 137 -12.43 14.24 16.87
C THR A 137 -12.91 14.05 18.32
N MET A 138 -12.21 14.64 19.30
CA MET A 138 -12.72 14.74 20.67
C MET A 138 -13.66 15.94 20.79
N ARG A 139 -14.98 15.70 20.90
CA ARG A 139 -15.95 16.76 21.22
C ARG A 139 -15.76 17.20 22.67
N LYS A 140 -15.15 18.38 22.88
CA LYS A 140 -15.12 19.04 24.19
C LYS A 140 -16.51 19.60 24.47
N LYS A 141 -17.28 18.95 25.36
CA LYS A 141 -18.53 19.52 25.88
C LYS A 141 -18.18 20.73 26.76
N ASN A 142 -18.48 21.93 26.30
CA ASN A 142 -18.46 23.11 27.16
C ASN A 142 -19.69 23.03 28.06
N VAL A 143 -19.48 22.75 29.34
CA VAL A 143 -20.52 22.90 30.36
C VAL A 143 -20.62 24.39 30.67
N THR A 144 -21.65 25.05 30.15
CA THR A 144 -22.02 26.39 30.61
C THR A 144 -22.68 26.24 31.98
N VAL A 145 -21.98 26.66 33.02
CA VAL A 145 -22.57 26.84 34.35
C VAL A 145 -23.44 28.10 34.29
N LYS A 146 -24.74 27.95 34.58
CA LYS A 146 -25.67 29.06 34.79
C LYS A 146 -25.63 29.52 36.23
#